data_AF-A0A0Q9R2F4-F1
#
_entry.id   AF-A0A0Q9R2F4-F1
#
_cell.length_a   1.000
_cell.length_b   1.000
_cell.length_c   1.000
_cell.angle_alpha   90.00
_cell.angle_beta   90.00
_cell.angle_gamma   90.00
#
_symmetry.space_group_name_H-M   'P 1'
#
loop_
_entity.id
_entity.type
_entity.pdbx_description
1 polymer ?
#
loop_
_entity_poly.entity_id
_entity_poly.type
_entity_poly.pdbx_seq_one_letter_code
_entity_poly.pdbx_strand_id
1 'polypeptide(L)'
;MPTDSPKPAPSLPSDPDAVGTAMLAISIKPTPDSPPTEYFLECTPDGIGETTTVPNPEAACAAVKRLGAAFFNAQPDPNQMCTQQYGGPQTATVKGTVDGHRVYASFSATDGCEIARWNALETVLGAAGAR
;
A
#
# COMPACT_ATOMS: atom_id res chain seq x y z
N MET A 1 -3.88 -44.66 6.18
CA MET A 1 -4.66 -43.41 6.03
C MET A 1 -3.66 -42.27 6.17
N PRO A 2 -3.46 -41.39 5.17
CA PRO A 2 -2.64 -40.21 5.37
C PRO A 2 -3.44 -39.21 6.20
N THR A 3 -2.92 -38.87 7.38
CA THR A 3 -3.50 -37.82 8.23
C THR A 3 -3.10 -36.47 7.63
N ASP A 4 -4.09 -35.77 7.09
CA ASP A 4 -3.96 -34.38 6.66
C ASP A 4 -3.84 -33.50 7.92
N SER A 5 -2.63 -33.06 8.23
CA SER A 5 -2.39 -32.12 9.34
C SER A 5 -2.73 -30.70 8.87
N PRO A 6 -3.61 -29.96 9.57
CA PRO A 6 -3.88 -28.57 9.23
C PRO A 6 -2.63 -27.72 9.44
N LYS A 7 -2.16 -27.06 8.37
CA LYS A 7 -1.12 -26.03 8.41
C LYS A 7 -1.62 -24.87 9.29
N PRO A 8 -0.89 -24.44 10.33
CA PRO A 8 -1.28 -23.30 11.14
C PRO A 8 -1.39 -22.06 10.23
N ALA A 9 -2.57 -21.44 10.18
CA ALA A 9 -2.70 -20.09 9.64
C ALA A 9 -1.89 -19.16 10.56
N PRO A 10 -1.08 -18.24 10.02
CA PRO A 10 -0.35 -17.31 10.86
C PRO A 10 -1.36 -16.35 11.49
N SER A 11 -1.68 -16.57 12.77
CA SER A 11 -2.33 -15.58 13.61
C SER A 11 -1.38 -14.40 13.73
N LEU A 12 -1.72 -13.25 13.14
CA LEU A 12 -0.98 -12.01 13.37
C LEU A 12 -1.09 -11.66 14.87
N PRO A 13 0.01 -11.49 15.61
CA PRO A 13 -0.05 -10.83 16.90
C PRO A 13 -0.45 -9.37 16.64
N SER A 14 -1.55 -8.93 17.22
CA SER A 14 -1.86 -7.51 17.36
C SER A 14 -1.01 -6.96 18.50
N ASP A 15 0.26 -6.66 18.22
CA ASP A 15 1.10 -5.93 19.16
C ASP A 15 0.47 -4.53 19.38
N PRO A 16 0.01 -4.20 20.60
CA PRO A 16 -0.60 -2.90 20.88
C PRO A 16 0.40 -1.75 20.70
N ASP A 17 1.70 -2.04 20.78
CA ASP A 17 2.79 -1.11 20.53
C ASP A 17 3.03 -0.82 19.04
N ALA A 18 2.43 -1.61 18.15
CA ALA A 18 2.58 -1.40 16.71
C ALA A 18 1.67 -0.26 16.19
N VAL A 19 0.73 0.25 16.98
CA VAL A 19 -0.20 1.29 16.53
C VAL A 19 0.54 2.58 16.19
N GLY A 20 0.31 3.10 14.98
CA GLY A 20 1.01 4.25 14.43
C GLY A 20 2.33 3.89 13.74
N THR A 21 2.66 2.60 13.60
CA THR A 21 3.88 2.16 12.90
C THR A 21 3.57 1.64 11.51
N ALA A 22 4.49 1.88 10.58
CA ALA A 22 4.42 1.30 9.25
C ALA A 22 5.83 1.11 8.70
N MET A 23 6.03 0.05 7.94
CA MET A 23 7.24 -0.17 7.17
C MET A 23 6.84 -0.70 5.81
N LEU A 24 6.91 0.14 4.79
CA LEU A 24 6.42 -0.12 3.45
C LEU A 24 7.53 0.07 2.42
N ALA A 25 7.66 -0.91 1.53
CA ALA A 25 8.36 -0.78 0.26
C ALA A 25 7.33 -0.55 -0.84
N ILE A 26 7.51 0.52 -1.60
CA ILE A 26 6.59 0.99 -2.64
C ILE A 26 7.35 1.04 -3.96
N SER A 27 6.97 0.19 -4.89
CA SER A 27 7.55 0.11 -6.23
C SER A 27 6.56 0.74 -7.22
N ILE A 28 6.96 1.80 -7.92
CA ILE A 28 6.14 2.47 -8.93
C ILE A 28 6.76 2.25 -10.29
N LYS A 29 5.95 1.80 -11.24
CA LYS A 29 6.35 1.60 -12.62
C LYS A 29 5.54 2.53 -13.52
N PRO A 30 6.13 3.63 -14.04
CA PRO A 30 5.39 4.63 -14.83
C PRO A 30 4.81 4.07 -16.14
N THR A 31 5.55 3.17 -16.80
CA THR A 31 5.09 2.46 -18.00
C THR A 31 5.58 1.01 -17.98
N PRO A 32 4.94 0.08 -18.73
CA PRO A 32 5.34 -1.33 -18.77
C PRO A 32 6.80 -1.57 -19.17
N ASP A 33 7.44 -0.64 -19.87
CA ASP A 33 8.83 -0.78 -20.32
C ASP A 33 9.84 0.00 -19.48
N SER A 34 9.37 0.87 -18.58
CA SER A 34 10.24 1.65 -17.69
C SER A 34 10.74 0.82 -16.51
N PRO A 35 11.96 1.08 -15.99
CA PRO A 35 12.38 0.52 -14.72
C PRO A 35 11.49 1.05 -13.58
N PRO A 36 11.21 0.24 -12.54
CA PRO A 36 10.48 0.71 -11.37
C PRO A 36 11.32 1.68 -10.55
N THR A 37 10.66 2.67 -9.95
CA THR A 37 11.20 3.54 -8.91
C THR A 37 10.76 3.02 -7.55
N GLU A 38 11.72 2.78 -6.67
CA GLU A 38 11.47 2.25 -5.33
C GLU A 38 11.48 3.37 -4.29
N TYR A 39 10.48 3.33 -3.42
CA TYR A 39 10.37 4.19 -2.25
C TYR A 39 10.22 3.35 -0.99
N PHE A 40 10.75 3.86 0.11
CA PHE A 40 10.61 3.28 1.42
C PHE A 40 9.90 4.27 2.32
N LEU A 41 9.00 3.76 3.14
CA LEU A 41 8.31 4.54 4.16
C LEU A 41 8.38 3.79 5.48
N GLU A 42 8.98 4.45 6.46
CA GLU A 42 9.04 3.97 7.83
C GLU A 42 8.38 5.01 8.74
N CYS A 43 7.29 4.62 9.37
CA CYS A 43 6.58 5.40 10.37
C CYS A 43 6.83 4.77 11.73
N THR A 44 7.22 5.59 12.69
CA THR A 44 7.38 5.21 14.09
C THR A 44 6.39 6.00 14.95
N PRO A 45 6.13 5.59 16.20
CA PRO A 45 5.25 6.35 17.09
C PRO A 45 5.76 7.78 17.34
N ASP A 46 7.08 7.96 17.26
CA ASP A 46 7.80 9.19 17.54
C ASP A 46 8.08 10.05 16.28
N GLY A 47 7.78 9.54 15.08
CA GLY A 47 8.00 10.29 13.84
C GLY A 47 8.26 9.41 12.60
N ILE A 48 9.26 9.82 11.82
CA ILE A 48 9.66 9.19 10.56
C ILE A 48 10.96 8.43 10.77
N GLY A 49 11.01 7.19 10.29
CA GLY A 49 12.23 6.37 10.33
C GLY A 49 13.26 6.80 9.29
N GLU A 50 14.53 6.58 9.60
CA GLU A 50 15.68 7.01 8.79
C GLU A 50 15.72 6.38 7.40
N THR A 51 15.04 5.24 7.22
CA THR A 51 15.00 4.53 5.93
C THR A 51 14.00 5.13 4.94
N THR A 52 13.26 6.17 5.34
CA THR A 52 12.20 6.77 4.53
C THR A 52 12.77 7.57 3.36
N THR A 53 12.30 7.28 2.14
CA THR A 53 12.73 7.94 0.90
C THR A 53 11.59 8.59 0.13
N VAL A 54 10.35 8.52 0.64
CA VAL A 54 9.23 9.21 -0.01
C VAL A 54 9.39 10.73 0.01
N PRO A 55 8.91 11.45 -1.02
CA PRO A 55 9.05 12.90 -1.16
C PRO A 55 8.51 13.74 0.02
N ASN A 56 7.42 13.32 0.66
CA ASN A 56 6.83 14.02 1.80
C ASN A 56 6.42 12.99 2.86
N PRO A 57 7.33 12.66 3.78
CA PRO A 57 7.18 11.54 4.70
C PRO A 57 6.15 11.79 5.81
N GLU A 58 5.99 13.03 6.27
CA GLU A 58 4.99 13.37 7.28
C GLU A 58 3.57 13.17 6.73
N ALA A 59 3.32 13.63 5.50
CA ALA A 59 2.04 13.41 4.83
C ALA A 59 1.80 11.92 4.55
N ALA A 60 2.85 11.18 4.18
CA ALA A 60 2.80 9.75 3.93
C ALA A 60 2.35 8.97 5.17
N CYS A 61 3.00 9.19 6.32
CA CYS A 61 2.62 8.52 7.56
C CYS A 61 1.22 8.91 8.04
N ALA A 62 0.83 10.19 7.89
CA ALA A 62 -0.53 10.62 8.19
C ALA A 62 -1.57 9.92 7.30
N ALA A 63 -1.27 9.76 6.01
CA ALA A 63 -2.15 9.05 5.08
C ALA A 63 -2.26 7.56 5.41
N VAL A 64 -1.14 6.89 5.68
CA VAL A 64 -1.13 5.47 6.09
C VAL A 64 -1.92 5.26 7.37
N LYS A 65 -1.74 6.12 8.38
CA LYS A 65 -2.49 6.06 9.64
C LYS A 65 -3.99 6.22 9.44
N ARG A 66 -4.42 7.07 8.51
CA ARG A 66 -5.84 7.27 8.19
C ARG A 66 -6.44 6.10 7.41
N LEU A 67 -5.68 5.54 6.47
CA LEU A 67 -6.13 4.46 5.57
C LEU A 67 -6.10 3.08 6.27
N GLY A 68 -5.10 2.87 7.13
CA GLY A 68 -4.84 1.61 7.81
C GLY A 68 -4.47 0.47 6.87
N ALA A 69 -4.18 -0.69 7.47
CA ALA A 69 -3.86 -1.91 6.71
C ALA A 69 -5.01 -2.39 5.81
N ALA A 70 -6.25 -2.10 6.18
CA ALA A 70 -7.46 -2.50 5.46
C ALA A 70 -7.50 -1.94 4.03
N PHE A 71 -7.03 -0.71 3.81
CA PHE A 71 -6.96 -0.12 2.47
C PHE A 71 -6.06 -0.92 1.53
N PHE A 72 -4.87 -1.32 2.00
CA PHE A 72 -3.91 -2.07 1.19
C PHE A 72 -4.36 -3.51 0.96
N ASN A 73 -5.05 -4.12 1.93
CA ASN A 73 -5.58 -5.47 1.81
C ASN A 73 -6.98 -5.54 1.18
N ALA A 74 -7.57 -4.40 0.81
CA ALA A 74 -8.88 -4.36 0.18
C ALA A 74 -8.85 -5.09 -1.15
N GLN A 75 -9.73 -6.07 -1.30
CA GLN A 75 -9.98 -6.73 -2.57
C GLN A 75 -11.02 -5.92 -3.35
N PRO A 76 -10.87 -5.77 -4.68
CA PRO A 76 -11.92 -5.17 -5.50
C PRO A 76 -13.23 -5.93 -5.31
N ASP A 77 -14.32 -5.21 -5.04
CA ASP A 77 -15.64 -5.82 -4.98
C ASP A 77 -16.08 -6.18 -6.42
N PRO A 78 -16.31 -7.46 -6.74
CA PRO A 78 -16.69 -7.87 -8.09
C PRO A 78 -18.05 -7.31 -8.54
N ASN A 79 -18.88 -6.82 -7.62
CA ASN A 79 -20.17 -6.21 -7.92
C ASN A 79 -20.10 -4.68 -8.00
N GLN A 80 -18.94 -4.08 -7.70
CA GLN A 80 -18.77 -2.64 -7.78
C GLN A 80 -18.82 -2.19 -9.23
N MET A 81 -19.75 -1.27 -9.53
CA MET A 81 -19.84 -0.66 -10.85
C MET A 81 -18.77 0.42 -10.98
N CYS A 82 -17.78 0.17 -11.84
CA CYS A 82 -16.68 1.08 -12.11
C CYS A 82 -16.82 1.71 -13.51
N THR A 83 -16.44 2.98 -13.65
CA THR A 83 -16.40 3.62 -14.97
C THR A 83 -15.27 3.03 -15.81
N GLN A 84 -15.45 2.94 -17.12
CA GLN A 84 -14.41 2.46 -18.05
C GLN A 84 -13.41 3.57 -18.40
N GLN A 85 -13.04 4.39 -17.41
CA GLN A 85 -12.10 5.50 -17.60
C GLN A 85 -10.67 5.01 -17.41
N TYR A 86 -9.84 5.24 -18.42
CA TYR A 86 -8.41 4.95 -18.34
C TYR A 86 -7.63 6.16 -17.83
N GLY A 87 -6.92 5.99 -16.71
CA GLY A 87 -6.10 7.01 -16.04
C GLY A 87 -4.60 6.91 -16.31
N GLY A 88 -4.15 5.85 -16.99
CA GLY A 88 -2.78 5.71 -17.47
C GLY A 88 -2.17 4.32 -17.26
N PRO A 89 -0.98 4.07 -17.85
CA PRO A 89 -0.34 2.75 -17.85
C PRO A 89 0.43 2.45 -16.56
N GLN A 90 0.54 3.42 -15.66
CA GLN A 90 1.31 3.28 -14.44
C GLN A 90 0.73 2.20 -13.53
N THR A 91 1.63 1.49 -12.85
CA THR A 91 1.30 0.49 -11.85
C THR A 91 2.16 0.70 -10.62
N ALA A 92 1.67 0.23 -9.47
CA ALA A 92 2.44 0.26 -8.25
C ALA A 92 2.22 -1.01 -7.44
N THR A 93 3.24 -1.41 -6.70
CA THR A 93 3.16 -2.50 -5.73
C THR A 93 3.63 -2.00 -4.37
N VAL A 94 2.82 -2.20 -3.34
CA VAL A 94 3.14 -1.86 -1.95
C VAL A 94 3.23 -3.14 -1.15
N LYS A 95 4.31 -3.29 -0.37
CA LYS A 95 4.53 -4.46 0.48
C LYS A 95 5.08 -4.02 1.82
N GLY A 96 4.69 -4.69 2.89
CA GLY A 96 5.28 -4.45 4.21
C GLY A 96 4.28 -4.66 5.34
N THR A 97 4.32 -3.76 6.33
CA THR A 97 3.45 -3.81 7.51
C THR A 97 2.87 -2.44 7.85
N VAL A 98 1.62 -2.43 8.32
CA VAL A 98 0.93 -1.27 8.88
C VAL A 98 0.26 -1.71 10.18
N ASP A 99 0.57 -1.05 11.30
CA ASP A 99 0.05 -1.39 12.62
C ASP A 99 0.17 -2.89 12.96
N GLY A 100 1.34 -3.48 12.63
CA GLY A 100 1.62 -4.92 12.80
C GLY A 100 0.96 -5.86 11.78
N HIS A 101 0.08 -5.36 10.91
CA HIS A 101 -0.60 -6.16 9.90
C HIS A 101 0.20 -6.17 8.59
N ARG A 102 0.46 -7.37 8.06
CA ARG A 102 1.09 -7.50 6.74
C ARG A 102 0.16 -6.96 5.66
N VAL A 103 0.77 -6.22 4.74
CA VAL A 103 0.08 -5.68 3.56
C VAL A 103 0.82 -6.07 2.29
N TYR A 104 0.04 -6.41 1.27
CA TYR A 104 0.51 -6.59 -0.09
C TYR A 104 -0.58 -6.11 -1.03
N ALA A 105 -0.30 -5.02 -1.75
CA ALA A 105 -1.27 -4.37 -2.61
C ALA A 105 -0.66 -4.08 -3.97
N SER A 106 -1.46 -4.23 -5.02
CA SER A 106 -1.14 -3.76 -6.36
C SER A 106 -2.18 -2.71 -6.77
N PHE A 107 -1.71 -1.66 -7.42
CA PHE A 107 -2.52 -0.54 -7.86
C PHE A 107 -2.32 -0.32 -9.36
N SER A 108 -3.41 0.02 -10.02
CA SER A 108 -3.45 0.40 -11.42
C SER A 108 -4.36 1.61 -11.61
N ALA A 109 -4.45 2.12 -12.83
CA ALA A 109 -5.35 3.23 -13.17
C ALA A 109 -6.18 2.88 -14.42
N THR A 110 -6.71 1.66 -14.49
CA THR A 110 -7.38 1.13 -15.69
C THR A 110 -8.87 1.42 -15.77
N ASP A 111 -9.51 1.69 -14.64
CA ASP A 111 -10.94 2.03 -14.50
C ASP A 111 -11.15 3.05 -13.37
N GLY A 112 -12.37 3.56 -13.22
CA GLY A 112 -12.68 4.59 -12.23
C GLY A 112 -12.44 4.19 -10.76
N CYS A 113 -12.60 2.91 -10.42
CA CYS A 113 -12.37 2.43 -9.07
C CYS A 113 -10.87 2.32 -8.79
N GLU A 114 -10.12 1.79 -9.76
CA GLU A 114 -8.67 1.69 -9.70
C GLU A 114 -8.00 3.07 -9.68
N ILE A 115 -8.49 4.04 -10.46
CA ILE A 115 -8.04 5.44 -10.40
C ILE A 115 -8.25 6.04 -9.00
N ALA A 116 -9.39 5.77 -8.36
CA ALA A 116 -9.64 6.29 -7.01
C ALA A 116 -8.65 5.69 -5.99
N ARG A 117 -8.34 4.40 -6.10
CA ARG A 117 -7.32 3.74 -5.27
C ARG A 117 -5.91 4.26 -5.57
N TRP A 118 -5.60 4.52 -6.83
CA TRP A 118 -4.35 5.14 -7.27
C TRP A 118 -4.14 6.52 -6.62
N ASN A 119 -5.13 7.40 -6.67
CA ASN A 119 -5.05 8.74 -6.07
C ASN A 119 -4.83 8.70 -4.55
N ALA A 120 -5.42 7.71 -3.87
CA ALA A 120 -5.17 7.48 -2.45
C ALA A 120 -3.72 7.04 -2.19
N LEU A 121 -3.15 6.18 -3.04
CA LEU A 121 -1.73 5.81 -2.98
C LEU A 121 -0.81 7.02 -3.25
N GLU A 122 -1.11 7.87 -4.23
CA GLU A 122 -0.33 9.09 -4.48
C GLU A 122 -0.28 10.03 -3.27
N THR A 123 -1.36 10.06 -2.49
CA THR A 123 -1.40 10.78 -1.22
C THR A 123 -0.45 10.15 -0.19
N VAL A 124 -0.33 8.82 -0.16
CA VAL A 124 0.66 8.10 0.68
C VAL A 124 2.09 8.37 0.23
N LEU A 125 2.33 8.66 -1.05
CA LEU A 125 3.65 9.04 -1.54
C LEU A 125 3.97 10.52 -1.29
N GLY A 126 3.02 11.27 -0.71
CA GLY A 126 3.26 12.66 -0.34
C GLY A 126 3.13 13.66 -1.50
N ALA A 127 2.36 13.30 -2.54
CA ALA A 127 2.16 14.13 -3.74
C ALA A 127 3.47 14.51 -4.47
N ALA A 128 4.18 13.49 -4.97
CA ALA A 128 4.98 13.61 -6.19
C ALA A 128 4.81 12.33 -7.04
N GLY A 129 3.58 12.09 -7.49
CA GLY A 129 3.26 11.12 -8.56
C GLY A 129 2.64 11.77 -9.80
N ALA A 130 2.34 13.07 -9.75
CA ALA A 130 1.56 13.76 -10.76
C ALA A 130 2.29 15.01 -11.26
N ARG A 131 3.14 14.84 -12.29
CA ARG A 131 3.06 15.55 -13.58
C ARG A 131 4.25 15.27 -14.48
#